data_AF-A0A930ABX7-F1
#
_entry.id   AF-A0A930ABX7-F1
#
_cell.length_a   1.000
_cell.length_b   1.000
_cell.length_c   1.000
_cell.angle_alpha   90.00
_cell.angle_beta   90.00
_cell.angle_gamma   90.00
#
_symmetry.space_group_name_H-M   'P 1'
#
loop_
_entity.id
_entity.type
_entity.pdbx_description
1 polymer ?
#
loop_
_entity_poly.entity_id
_entity_poly.type
_entity_poly.pdbx_seq_one_letter_code
_entity_poly.pdbx_strand_id
1 'polypeptide(L)'
;MSENKKFVTKTREQLAEFYLKSLEENVIPWEKTWQGSRPENPISKTRYRGINYLLLEYIATKRGYEDTRWATFNQIADKDNKYHPNQKWHLKKGSEGVPVEIAKMINRETKQTIDFVEYAKIVGDDPNEAQNYAVMLRTYTVFNYSCIEGVPERTKRREHTVSMPALQEFCDEALKTMGVELNHYGDRAFYSVKDDKIVLPTKDSFETIADYYATRLHETAHSTGAEKRLNRDLSGRFGSAEYAEEELRAEIASSILFADLHMPTEAKLLDNHKAYIQSWIEILKNDPKILFQAIKDAEKISDYVQEQAPIAREKIRQEKLQEENQQDHSKYIQEKIKDDFLNERVSEMEYRCLDEHQDWINDKFDAYKKGDSEEEKSATYETLRDAILINAGFRLIHENQEVLSSDASIMNEGIVGMGFEDEGISF
;
A
#
# COMPACT_ATOMS: atom_id res chain seq x y z
N MET A 1 -31.43 29.84 -5.67
CA MET A 1 -30.02 29.41 -5.73
C MET A 1 -29.17 30.61 -5.33
N SER A 2 -29.09 30.90 -4.03
CA SER A 2 -28.50 32.13 -3.51
C SER A 2 -27.00 31.98 -3.31
N GLU A 3 -26.29 32.96 -3.84
CA GLU A 3 -24.92 33.40 -3.56
C GLU A 3 -24.40 33.03 -2.16
N ASN A 4 -23.74 31.88 -2.02
CA ASN A 4 -22.67 31.65 -1.07
C ASN A 4 -22.12 30.24 -1.26
N LYS A 5 -21.01 30.11 -2.00
CA LYS A 5 -20.07 28.97 -1.89
C LYS A 5 -18.78 29.31 -2.63
N LYS A 6 -18.11 30.39 -2.22
CA LYS A 6 -16.72 30.64 -2.61
C LYS A 6 -15.86 29.73 -1.73
N PHE A 7 -15.69 28.45 -2.09
CA PHE A 7 -14.87 27.54 -1.30
C PHE A 7 -13.83 26.75 -2.12
N VAL A 8 -12.61 27.29 -2.03
CA VAL A 8 -11.39 26.62 -1.56
C VAL A 8 -10.38 26.10 -2.59
N THR A 9 -10.70 25.25 -3.55
CA THR A 9 -9.83 24.92 -4.72
C THR A 9 -10.67 24.10 -5.71
N LYS A 10 -10.26 24.03 -6.99
CA LYS A 10 -10.92 23.13 -7.97
C LYS A 10 -10.94 21.66 -7.53
N THR A 11 -9.89 21.23 -6.81
CA THR A 11 -9.80 19.88 -6.23
C THR A 11 -10.92 19.65 -5.23
N ARG A 12 -11.12 20.59 -4.30
CA ARG A 12 -12.14 20.50 -3.25
C ARG A 12 -13.56 20.58 -3.81
N GLU A 13 -13.79 21.46 -4.77
CA GLU A 13 -15.07 21.57 -5.48
C GLU A 13 -15.45 20.23 -6.12
N GLN A 14 -14.54 19.62 -6.90
CA GLN A 14 -14.79 18.33 -7.54
C GLN A 14 -15.02 17.21 -6.53
N LEU A 15 -14.24 17.17 -5.44
CA LEU A 15 -14.40 16.15 -4.41
C LEU A 15 -15.76 16.27 -3.71
N ALA A 16 -16.18 17.48 -3.32
CA ALA A 16 -17.45 17.69 -2.64
C ALA A 16 -18.65 17.34 -3.54
N GLU A 17 -18.61 17.73 -4.82
CA GLU A 17 -19.66 17.36 -5.79
C GLU A 17 -19.76 15.85 -5.97
N PHE A 18 -18.61 15.16 -6.11
CA PHE A 18 -18.58 13.70 -6.17
C PHE A 18 -19.18 13.07 -4.91
N TYR A 19 -18.70 13.46 -3.72
CA TYR A 19 -19.14 12.87 -2.46
C TYR A 19 -20.64 13.01 -2.27
N LEU A 20 -21.17 14.22 -2.49
CA LEU A 20 -22.61 14.48 -2.39
C LEU A 20 -23.40 13.62 -3.39
N LYS A 21 -22.95 13.56 -4.64
CA LYS A 21 -23.62 12.77 -5.66
C LYS A 21 -23.64 11.27 -5.31
N SER A 22 -22.51 10.72 -4.85
CA SER A 22 -22.43 9.31 -4.48
C SER A 22 -23.33 8.99 -3.28
N LEU A 23 -23.33 9.84 -2.27
CA LEU A 23 -24.23 9.66 -1.12
C LEU A 23 -25.70 9.75 -1.53
N GLU A 24 -26.09 10.66 -2.44
CA GLU A 24 -27.44 10.75 -3.00
C GLU A 24 -27.86 9.49 -3.78
N GLU A 25 -26.90 8.78 -4.38
CA GLU A 25 -27.08 7.49 -5.05
C GLU A 25 -27.04 6.29 -4.06
N ASN A 26 -26.97 6.55 -2.75
CA ASN A 26 -26.76 5.56 -1.68
C ASN A 26 -25.47 4.74 -1.82
N VAL A 27 -24.43 5.35 -2.40
CA VAL A 27 -23.10 4.77 -2.54
C VAL A 27 -22.13 5.50 -1.62
N ILE A 28 -21.41 4.75 -0.79
CA ILE A 28 -20.43 5.32 0.14
C ILE A 28 -19.11 5.54 -0.59
N PRO A 29 -18.67 6.79 -0.80
CA PRO A 29 -17.60 7.09 -1.74
C PRO A 29 -16.21 6.61 -1.28
N TRP A 30 -16.00 6.44 0.03
CA TRP A 30 -14.73 6.00 0.60
C TRP A 30 -14.58 4.48 0.72
N GLU A 31 -15.63 3.66 0.54
CA GLU A 31 -15.45 2.18 0.51
C GLU A 31 -14.59 1.73 -0.67
N LYS A 32 -14.59 2.52 -1.76
CA LYS A 32 -13.74 2.27 -2.92
C LYS A 32 -12.25 2.36 -2.59
N THR A 33 -11.86 3.02 -1.51
CA THR A 33 -10.44 3.15 -1.15
C THR A 33 -9.85 1.86 -0.63
N TRP A 34 -10.67 0.86 -0.25
CA TRP A 34 -10.17 -0.43 0.23
C TRP A 34 -9.46 -1.23 -0.85
N GLN A 35 -9.69 -0.88 -2.13
CA GLN A 35 -9.13 -1.60 -3.27
C GLN A 35 -7.79 -0.98 -3.66
N GLY A 36 -6.71 -1.55 -3.13
CA GLY A 36 -5.35 -1.33 -3.64
C GLY A 36 -4.52 -0.29 -2.90
N SER A 37 -3.35 0.00 -3.47
CA SER A 37 -2.36 0.92 -2.89
C SER A 37 -2.70 2.38 -3.19
N ARG A 38 -2.42 3.28 -2.23
CA ARG A 38 -2.58 4.73 -2.44
C ARG A 38 -1.98 5.21 -3.78
N PRO A 39 -2.63 6.16 -4.48
CA PRO A 39 -2.08 6.79 -5.66
C PRO A 39 -0.75 7.44 -5.33
N GLU A 40 0.20 7.43 -6.26
CA GLU A 40 1.51 8.01 -6.04
C GLU A 40 2.00 8.84 -7.22
N ASN A 41 2.88 9.79 -6.92
CA ASN A 41 3.72 10.40 -7.94
C ASN A 41 4.92 9.47 -8.18
N PRO A 42 5.08 8.93 -9.39
CA PRO A 42 6.09 7.92 -9.70
C PRO A 42 7.51 8.48 -9.84
N ILE A 43 7.65 9.80 -9.98
CA ILE A 43 8.95 10.49 -10.02
C ILE A 43 9.43 10.76 -8.60
N SER A 44 8.61 11.40 -7.77
CA SER A 44 9.00 11.73 -6.38
C SER A 44 8.76 10.58 -5.40
N LYS A 45 8.10 9.50 -5.83
CA LYS A 45 7.61 8.37 -5.00
C LYS A 45 6.67 8.79 -3.86
N THR A 46 6.13 10.01 -3.96
CA THR A 46 5.24 10.55 -2.93
C THR A 46 3.83 9.99 -3.11
N ARG A 47 3.31 9.33 -2.09
CA ARG A 47 1.90 8.90 -2.05
C ARG A 47 0.98 10.08 -1.79
N TYR A 48 -0.10 10.19 -2.55
CA TYR A 48 -1.13 11.19 -2.31
C TYR A 48 -1.88 10.87 -1.02
N ARG A 49 -2.31 11.93 -0.32
CA ARG A 49 -3.03 11.85 0.97
C ARG A 49 -4.25 12.75 0.97
N GLY A 50 -5.16 12.49 1.90
CA GLY A 50 -6.36 13.27 2.19
C GLY A 50 -7.21 13.48 0.94
N ILE A 51 -7.55 14.75 0.70
CA ILE A 51 -8.42 15.18 -0.41
C ILE A 51 -7.90 14.67 -1.77
N ASN A 52 -6.58 14.70 -1.98
CA ASN A 52 -5.99 14.22 -3.24
C ASN A 52 -6.15 12.71 -3.40
N TYR A 53 -5.94 11.96 -2.32
CA TYR A 53 -6.09 10.50 -2.34
C TYR A 53 -7.52 10.12 -2.74
N LEU A 54 -8.51 10.64 -2.01
CA LEU A 54 -9.91 10.28 -2.20
C LEU A 54 -10.44 10.73 -3.58
N LEU A 55 -9.99 11.89 -4.09
CA LEU A 55 -10.38 12.33 -5.43
C LEU A 55 -9.76 11.44 -6.52
N LEU A 56 -8.46 11.13 -6.42
CA LEU A 56 -7.77 10.35 -7.43
C LEU A 56 -8.29 8.91 -7.49
N GLU A 57 -8.58 8.29 -6.35
CA GLU A 57 -9.19 6.95 -6.29
C GLU A 57 -10.56 6.92 -6.95
N TYR A 58 -11.40 7.91 -6.65
CA TYR A 58 -12.71 8.00 -7.29
C TYR A 58 -12.60 8.12 -8.81
N ILE A 59 -11.74 9.02 -9.28
CA ILE A 59 -11.58 9.22 -10.71
C ILE A 59 -10.96 7.97 -11.37
N ALA A 60 -10.01 7.31 -10.71
CA ALA A 60 -9.44 6.04 -11.19
C ALA A 60 -10.55 5.01 -11.37
N THR A 61 -11.34 4.76 -10.31
CA THR A 61 -12.48 3.83 -10.34
C THR A 61 -13.46 4.20 -11.45
N LYS A 62 -13.91 5.45 -11.51
CA LYS A 62 -14.91 5.92 -12.47
C LYS A 62 -14.47 5.80 -13.92
N ARG A 63 -13.17 5.99 -14.18
CA ARG A 63 -12.59 5.93 -15.52
C ARG A 63 -11.97 4.56 -15.85
N GLY A 64 -12.06 3.58 -14.94
CA GLY A 64 -11.50 2.24 -15.13
C GLY A 64 -9.97 2.23 -15.20
N TYR A 65 -9.30 3.11 -14.46
CA TYR A 65 -7.85 3.11 -14.37
C TYR A 65 -7.38 2.13 -13.30
N GLU A 66 -6.49 1.22 -13.69
CA GLU A 66 -5.85 0.26 -12.78
C GLU A 66 -4.45 0.71 -12.33
N ASP A 67 -3.86 1.72 -12.97
CA ASP A 67 -2.55 2.23 -12.58
C ASP A 67 -2.70 3.28 -11.47
N THR A 68 -2.02 3.09 -10.34
CA THR A 68 -2.06 4.03 -9.21
C THR A 68 -1.08 5.20 -9.38
N ARG A 69 -0.30 5.23 -10.47
CA ARG A 69 0.69 6.29 -10.72
C ARG A 69 0.05 7.49 -11.43
N TRP A 70 0.33 8.68 -10.93
CA TRP A 70 -0.16 9.96 -11.47
C TRP A 70 0.97 10.99 -11.62
N ALA A 71 1.15 11.52 -12.82
CA ALA A 71 2.18 12.51 -13.13
C ALA A 71 1.59 13.81 -13.70
N THR A 72 2.29 14.92 -13.46
CA THR A 72 1.95 16.21 -14.08
C THR A 72 2.36 16.25 -15.55
N PHE A 73 1.73 17.10 -16.36
CA PHE A 73 2.14 17.28 -17.77
C PHE A 73 3.63 17.62 -17.92
N ASN A 74 4.18 18.45 -17.03
CA ASN A 74 5.60 18.81 -17.08
C ASN A 74 6.53 17.61 -16.80
N GLN A 75 6.11 16.71 -15.91
CA GLN A 75 6.84 15.46 -15.65
C GLN A 75 6.74 14.49 -16.83
N ILE A 76 5.64 14.53 -17.60
CA ILE A 76 5.43 13.68 -18.78
C ILE A 76 6.20 14.20 -19.99
N ALA A 77 6.15 15.52 -20.20
CA ALA A 77 6.80 16.15 -21.34
C ALA A 77 8.33 16.19 -21.19
N ASP A 78 8.82 16.25 -19.94
CA ASP A 78 10.23 16.19 -19.54
C ASP A 78 11.20 16.89 -20.50
N LYS A 79 10.90 18.15 -20.84
CA LYS A 79 11.60 18.91 -21.89
C LYS A 79 13.12 18.99 -21.67
N ASP A 80 13.54 18.98 -20.41
CA ASP A 80 14.94 19.09 -20.00
C ASP A 80 15.58 17.72 -19.72
N ASN A 81 14.90 16.62 -20.03
CA ASN A 81 15.34 15.24 -19.81
C ASN A 81 15.76 14.98 -18.35
N LYS A 82 15.02 15.58 -17.41
CA LYS A 82 15.29 15.62 -15.98
C LYS A 82 14.68 14.43 -15.24
N TYR A 83 13.51 13.98 -15.66
CA TYR A 83 12.66 13.06 -14.89
C TYR A 83 12.77 11.61 -15.37
N HIS A 84 12.89 11.40 -16.67
CA HIS A 84 12.98 10.07 -17.27
C HIS A 84 13.97 10.09 -18.43
N PRO A 85 15.29 10.15 -18.12
CA PRO A 85 16.31 10.23 -19.14
C PRO A 85 16.26 9.01 -20.07
N ASN A 86 16.39 9.26 -21.37
CA ASN A 86 16.34 8.23 -22.41
C ASN A 86 14.96 7.58 -22.62
N GLN A 87 13.90 8.12 -22.01
CA GLN A 87 12.53 7.72 -22.28
C GLN A 87 11.75 8.88 -22.90
N LYS A 88 10.84 8.56 -23.83
CA LYS A 88 9.93 9.53 -24.43
C LYS A 88 8.51 9.16 -24.04
N TRP A 89 7.93 9.96 -23.15
CA TRP A 89 6.55 9.77 -22.75
C TRP A 89 5.63 10.70 -23.53
N HIS A 90 4.44 10.23 -23.86
CA HIS A 90 3.45 11.00 -24.60
C HIS A 90 2.08 10.89 -23.96
N LEU A 91 1.47 12.02 -23.62
CA LEU A 91 0.09 12.02 -23.12
C LEU A 91 -0.87 11.80 -24.30
N LYS A 92 -1.73 10.79 -24.22
CA LYS A 92 -2.73 10.50 -25.25
C LYS A 92 -3.64 11.72 -25.48
N LYS A 93 -3.88 12.06 -26.74
CA LYS A 93 -4.77 13.18 -27.10
C LYS A 93 -6.18 12.94 -26.53
N GLY A 94 -6.75 13.97 -25.91
CA GLY A 94 -8.08 13.90 -25.28
C GLY A 94 -8.07 13.40 -23.84
N SER A 95 -6.91 13.06 -23.28
CA SER A 95 -6.81 12.68 -21.85
C SER A 95 -7.24 13.82 -20.93
N GLU A 96 -8.06 13.50 -19.93
CA GLU A 96 -8.55 14.47 -18.96
C GLU A 96 -7.71 14.47 -17.69
N GLY A 97 -7.11 15.62 -17.37
CA GLY A 97 -6.35 15.79 -16.13
C GLY A 97 -7.25 15.94 -14.90
N VAL A 98 -6.71 15.60 -13.74
CA VAL A 98 -7.37 15.72 -12.42
C VAL A 98 -6.62 16.76 -11.59
N PRO A 99 -7.32 17.71 -10.94
CA PRO A 99 -6.68 18.69 -10.08
C PRO A 99 -6.27 18.07 -8.75
N VAL A 100 -5.05 18.35 -8.29
CA VAL A 100 -4.57 18.01 -6.94
C VAL A 100 -4.07 19.27 -6.24
N GLU A 101 -4.28 19.39 -4.93
CA GLU A 101 -3.81 20.51 -4.13
C GLU A 101 -2.57 20.13 -3.32
N ILE A 102 -1.48 20.88 -3.50
CA ILE A 102 -0.24 20.68 -2.77
C ILE A 102 0.03 21.95 -1.96
N ALA A 103 0.17 21.77 -0.65
CA ALA A 103 0.61 22.85 0.22
C ALA A 103 2.11 23.11 0.02
N LYS A 104 2.47 24.39 -0.07
CA LYS A 104 3.84 24.88 -0.16
C LYS A 104 4.03 26.03 0.81
N MET A 105 5.28 26.32 1.14
CA MET A 105 5.63 27.53 1.87
C MET A 105 5.95 28.62 0.86
N ILE A 106 5.31 29.78 1.00
CA ILE A 106 5.60 30.96 0.18
C ILE A 106 6.32 31.99 1.04
N ASN A 107 7.47 32.47 0.57
CA ASN A 107 8.12 33.63 1.16
C ASN A 107 7.27 34.88 0.89
N ARG A 108 6.94 35.63 1.94
CA ARG A 108 6.01 36.77 1.90
C ARG A 108 6.56 37.93 1.05
N GLU A 109 7.87 38.09 1.01
CA GLU A 109 8.53 39.18 0.29
C GLU A 109 8.86 38.77 -1.14
N THR A 110 9.65 37.70 -1.31
CA THR A 110 10.15 37.29 -2.64
C THR A 110 9.10 36.57 -3.48
N LYS A 111 8.00 36.12 -2.85
CA LYS A 111 6.95 35.26 -3.45
C LYS A 111 7.47 33.92 -3.97
N GLN A 112 8.71 33.55 -3.65
CA GLN A 112 9.25 32.24 -3.97
C GLN A 112 8.53 31.16 -3.17
N THR A 113 8.20 30.05 -3.83
CA THR A 113 7.56 28.89 -3.18
C THR A 113 8.54 27.75 -3.02
N ILE A 114 8.62 27.20 -1.82
CA ILE A 114 9.43 26.04 -1.46
C ILE A 114 8.56 24.94 -0.85
N ASP A 115 9.08 23.72 -0.74
CA ASP A 115 8.40 22.65 -0.03
C ASP A 115 8.65 22.71 1.49
N PHE A 116 7.95 21.86 2.25
CA PHE A 116 8.06 21.84 3.71
C PHE A 116 9.41 21.33 4.20
N VAL A 117 10.12 20.51 3.42
CA VAL A 117 11.44 19.98 3.81
C VAL A 117 12.49 21.08 3.71
N GLU A 118 12.47 21.84 2.61
CA GLU A 118 13.33 23.00 2.42
C GLU A 118 13.01 24.09 3.45
N TYR A 119 11.73 24.36 3.71
CA TYR A 119 11.32 25.28 4.77
C TYR A 119 11.81 24.84 6.16
N ALA A 120 11.69 23.55 6.51
CA ALA A 120 12.14 23.02 7.79
C ALA A 120 13.65 23.17 7.98
N LYS A 121 14.45 23.05 6.90
CA LYS A 121 15.89 23.32 6.95
C LYS A 121 16.17 24.80 7.24
N ILE A 122 15.54 25.71 6.50
CA ILE A 122 15.71 27.17 6.68
C ILE A 122 15.39 27.59 8.11
N VAL A 123 14.23 27.17 8.65
CA VAL A 123 13.80 27.52 10.01
C VAL A 123 14.60 26.78 11.08
N GLY A 124 15.14 25.60 10.76
CA GLY A 124 16.07 24.89 11.64
C GLY A 124 17.38 25.64 11.81
N ASP A 125 17.87 26.28 10.75
CA ASP A 125 19.10 27.09 10.77
C ASP A 125 18.89 28.47 11.42
N ASP A 126 17.78 29.15 11.12
CA ASP A 126 17.35 30.40 11.78
C ASP A 126 15.83 30.39 12.08
N PRO A 127 15.42 30.20 13.35
CA PRO A 127 14.03 30.21 13.74
C PRO A 127 13.27 31.50 13.40
N ASN A 128 13.96 32.64 13.28
CA ASN A 128 13.31 33.92 12.94
C ASN A 128 12.79 33.94 11.50
N GLU A 129 13.33 33.12 10.60
CA GLU A 129 12.85 33.02 9.21
C GLU A 129 11.40 32.55 9.13
N ALA A 130 10.88 31.83 10.12
CA ALA A 130 9.50 31.33 10.12
C ALA A 130 8.46 32.43 9.87
N GLN A 131 8.69 33.66 10.37
CA GLN A 131 7.78 34.79 10.19
C GLN A 131 7.68 35.26 8.73
N ASN A 132 8.71 34.99 7.93
CA ASN A 132 8.81 35.39 6.53
C ASN A 132 7.99 34.49 5.61
N TYR A 133 7.48 33.37 6.11
CA TYR A 133 6.74 32.41 5.29
C TYR A 133 5.25 32.35 5.64
N ALA A 134 4.47 31.84 4.70
CA ALA A 134 3.07 31.48 4.87
C ALA A 134 2.77 30.18 4.12
N VAL A 135 1.76 29.44 4.56
CA VAL A 135 1.28 28.27 3.82
C VAL A 135 0.44 28.76 2.63
N MET A 136 0.75 28.25 1.44
CA MET A 136 0.00 28.46 0.21
C MET A 136 -0.42 27.13 -0.39
N LEU A 137 -1.70 27.00 -0.74
CA LEU A 137 -2.19 25.87 -1.53
C LEU A 137 -1.97 26.16 -3.02
N ARG A 138 -1.32 25.23 -3.72
CA ARG A 138 -1.14 25.30 -5.17
C ARG A 138 -1.82 24.11 -5.83
N THR A 139 -2.67 24.38 -6.80
CA THR A 139 -3.32 23.34 -7.61
C THR A 139 -2.41 22.95 -8.77
N TYR A 140 -2.25 21.65 -8.94
CA TYR A 140 -1.57 21.03 -10.08
C TYR A 140 -2.57 20.15 -10.83
N THR A 141 -2.34 19.93 -12.12
CA THR A 141 -3.11 18.96 -12.90
C THR A 141 -2.25 17.72 -13.14
N VAL A 142 -2.77 16.56 -12.78
CA VAL A 142 -2.10 15.27 -12.94
C VAL A 142 -2.90 14.36 -13.86
N PHE A 143 -2.20 13.44 -14.51
CA PHE A 143 -2.75 12.47 -15.45
C PHE A 143 -2.35 11.08 -14.97
N ASN A 144 -3.29 10.15 -15.07
CA ASN A 144 -3.06 8.76 -14.73
C ASN A 144 -2.12 8.12 -15.76
N TYR A 145 -1.29 7.18 -15.31
CA TYR A 145 -0.36 6.47 -16.18
C TYR A 145 -1.01 5.68 -17.32
N SER A 146 -2.25 5.20 -17.14
CA SER A 146 -3.03 4.56 -18.22
C SER A 146 -3.26 5.49 -19.43
N CYS A 147 -3.13 6.80 -19.24
CA CYS A 147 -3.28 7.82 -20.29
C CYS A 147 -1.96 8.21 -20.97
N ILE A 148 -0.84 7.59 -20.60
CA ILE A 148 0.49 7.98 -21.06
C ILE A 148 1.11 6.82 -21.85
N GLU A 149 1.66 7.12 -23.02
CA GLU A 149 2.40 6.21 -23.88
C GLU A 149 3.90 6.32 -23.60
N GLY A 150 4.64 5.21 -23.76
CA GLY A 150 6.09 5.18 -23.55
C GLY A 150 6.53 5.09 -22.09
N VAL A 151 5.59 5.00 -21.14
CA VAL A 151 5.88 4.76 -19.71
C VAL A 151 6.21 3.28 -19.46
N PRO A 152 7.05 2.97 -18.46
CA PRO A 152 7.25 1.60 -18.02
C PRO A 152 5.93 0.97 -17.57
N GLU A 153 5.64 -0.23 -18.08
CA GLU A 153 4.50 -1.00 -17.60
C GLU A 153 4.58 -1.18 -16.09
N ARG A 154 3.42 -1.08 -15.43
CA ARG A 154 3.33 -1.47 -14.03
C ARG A 154 3.52 -2.98 -14.01
N THR A 155 4.57 -3.47 -13.36
CA THR A 155 4.62 -4.88 -12.99
C THR A 155 3.33 -5.16 -12.22
N LYS A 156 2.50 -6.09 -12.71
CA LYS A 156 1.32 -6.57 -12.02
C LYS A 156 1.78 -7.27 -10.73
N ARG A 157 2.15 -6.49 -9.72
CA ARG A 157 2.37 -6.99 -8.38
C ARG A 157 1.07 -7.60 -7.95
N ARG A 158 1.11 -8.87 -7.52
CA ARG A 158 0.01 -9.40 -6.71
C ARG A 158 -0.19 -8.40 -5.58
N GLU A 159 -1.42 -7.93 -5.42
CA GLU A 159 -1.75 -7.06 -4.29
C GLU A 159 -1.48 -7.88 -3.03
N HIS A 160 -0.35 -7.60 -2.37
CA HIS A 160 -0.01 -8.25 -1.10
C HIS A 160 -1.11 -7.89 -0.12
N THR A 161 -1.93 -8.89 0.20
CA THR A 161 -2.97 -8.77 1.21
C THR A 161 -2.33 -9.12 2.55
N VAL A 162 -2.47 -8.24 3.54
CA VAL A 162 -1.94 -8.54 4.87
C VAL A 162 -2.54 -9.84 5.40
N SER A 163 -1.69 -10.67 6.01
CA SER A 163 -2.18 -11.90 6.63
C SER A 163 -3.09 -11.58 7.83
N MET A 164 -4.13 -12.40 8.04
CA MET A 164 -5.02 -12.22 9.19
C MET A 164 -4.29 -12.21 10.56
N PRO A 165 -3.26 -13.04 10.78
CA PRO A 165 -2.44 -12.95 11.99
C PRO A 165 -1.74 -11.58 12.14
N ALA A 166 -1.12 -11.07 11.08
CA ALA A 166 -0.42 -9.77 11.13
C ALA A 166 -1.40 -8.60 11.36
N LEU A 167 -2.59 -8.66 10.76
CA LEU A 167 -3.66 -7.71 11.02
C LEU A 167 -4.13 -7.76 12.49
N GLN A 168 -4.31 -8.97 13.03
CA GLN A 168 -4.71 -9.14 14.41
C GLN A 168 -3.66 -8.54 15.35
N GLU A 169 -2.38 -8.85 15.13
CA GLU A 169 -1.27 -8.29 15.90
C GLU A 169 -1.27 -6.76 15.84
N PHE A 170 -1.46 -6.17 14.65
CA PHE A 170 -1.55 -4.71 14.49
C PHE A 170 -2.67 -4.12 15.34
N CYS A 171 -3.89 -4.66 15.22
CA CYS A 171 -5.04 -4.13 15.95
C CYS A 171 -4.89 -4.34 17.47
N ASP A 172 -4.32 -5.47 17.90
CA ASP A 172 -4.11 -5.79 19.31
C ASP A 172 -3.03 -4.90 19.93
N GLU A 173 -1.91 -4.68 19.22
CA GLU A 173 -0.85 -3.76 19.63
C GLU A 173 -1.37 -2.33 19.73
N ALA A 174 -2.11 -1.85 18.72
CA ALA A 174 -2.66 -0.49 18.71
C ALA A 174 -3.55 -0.21 19.93
N LEU A 175 -4.53 -1.08 20.21
CA LEU A 175 -5.41 -0.92 21.37
C LEU A 175 -4.65 -1.01 22.70
N LYS A 176 -3.70 -1.95 22.80
CA LYS A 176 -2.87 -2.11 23.99
C LYS A 176 -2.03 -0.86 24.28
N THR A 177 -1.38 -0.28 23.27
CA THR A 177 -0.56 0.94 23.42
C THR A 177 -1.43 2.15 23.78
N MET A 178 -2.63 2.26 23.21
CA MET A 178 -3.60 3.30 23.58
C MET A 178 -4.22 3.12 24.98
N GLY A 179 -4.05 1.95 25.59
CA GLY A 179 -4.72 1.58 26.83
C GLY A 179 -6.24 1.52 26.69
N VAL A 180 -6.74 1.03 25.55
CA VAL A 180 -8.17 0.83 25.26
C VAL A 180 -8.49 -0.66 25.35
N GLU A 181 -9.43 -1.01 26.21
CA GLU A 181 -9.86 -2.40 26.38
C GLU A 181 -10.81 -2.82 25.25
N LEU A 182 -10.65 -4.04 24.74
CA LEU A 182 -11.59 -4.66 23.79
C LEU A 182 -12.37 -5.76 24.49
N ASN A 183 -13.69 -5.67 24.45
CA ASN A 183 -14.59 -6.66 25.01
C ASN A 183 -15.53 -7.23 23.94
N HIS A 184 -15.92 -8.49 24.13
CA HIS A 184 -16.84 -9.20 23.23
C HIS A 184 -18.12 -9.62 23.96
N TYR A 185 -19.20 -8.87 23.74
CA TYR A 185 -20.53 -9.22 24.25
C TYR A 185 -21.64 -8.41 23.56
N GLY A 186 -22.88 -8.90 23.66
CA GLY A 186 -24.04 -8.25 23.07
C GLY A 186 -24.11 -8.38 21.55
N ASP A 187 -24.96 -7.57 20.94
CA ASP A 187 -25.31 -7.58 19.51
C ASP A 187 -24.93 -6.27 18.79
N ARG A 188 -24.20 -5.37 19.46
CA ARG A 188 -23.81 -4.07 18.92
C ARG A 188 -22.32 -3.79 19.09
N ALA A 189 -21.73 -3.15 18.08
CA ALA A 189 -20.40 -2.56 18.14
C ALA A 189 -20.49 -1.10 18.59
N PHE A 190 -19.61 -0.69 19.49
CA PHE A 190 -19.45 0.72 19.90
C PHE A 190 -18.18 0.95 20.72
N TYR A 191 -17.66 2.17 20.64
CA TYR A 191 -16.73 2.75 21.60
C TYR A 191 -17.48 3.48 22.74
N SER A 192 -17.18 3.12 23.99
CA SER A 192 -17.70 3.79 25.18
C SER A 192 -16.75 4.88 25.66
N VAL A 193 -17.14 6.15 25.46
CA VAL A 193 -16.36 7.32 25.91
C VAL A 193 -16.16 7.31 27.43
N LYS A 194 -17.20 6.94 28.19
CA LYS A 194 -17.18 6.98 29.66
C LYS A 194 -16.20 5.96 30.25
N ASP A 195 -16.20 4.75 29.69
CA ASP A 195 -15.40 3.64 30.23
C ASP A 195 -14.08 3.47 29.48
N ASP A 196 -13.85 4.24 28.41
CA ASP A 196 -12.70 4.13 27.51
C ASP A 196 -12.42 2.71 27.02
N LYS A 197 -13.47 2.06 26.49
CA LYS A 197 -13.41 0.68 26.00
C LYS A 197 -14.20 0.50 24.71
N ILE A 198 -13.78 -0.46 23.90
CA ILE A 198 -14.51 -0.92 22.72
C ILE A 198 -15.28 -2.18 23.08
N VAL A 199 -16.52 -2.26 22.62
CA VAL A 199 -17.37 -3.45 22.71
C VAL A 199 -17.71 -3.87 21.29
N LEU A 200 -17.49 -5.15 20.98
CA LEU A 200 -17.90 -5.77 19.71
C LEU A 200 -18.75 -7.01 20.00
N PRO A 201 -19.65 -7.42 19.09
CA PRO A 201 -20.19 -8.78 19.08
C PRO A 201 -19.05 -9.81 18.93
N THR A 202 -19.33 -11.07 19.25
CA THR A 202 -18.35 -12.15 19.00
C THR A 202 -18.03 -12.27 17.51
N LYS A 203 -16.83 -12.74 17.15
CA LYS A 203 -16.39 -12.87 15.75
C LYS A 203 -17.38 -13.68 14.89
N ASP A 204 -17.99 -14.73 15.46
CA ASP A 204 -18.97 -15.59 14.78
C ASP A 204 -20.31 -14.89 14.46
N SER A 205 -20.52 -13.68 14.98
CA SER A 205 -21.70 -12.86 14.68
C SER A 205 -21.57 -12.05 13.38
N PHE A 206 -20.39 -12.05 12.76
CA PHE A 206 -20.12 -11.32 11.52
C PHE A 206 -20.17 -12.27 10.31
N GLU A 207 -20.61 -11.77 9.14
CA GLU A 207 -20.66 -12.57 7.92
C GLU A 207 -19.27 -13.04 7.49
N THR A 208 -18.29 -12.13 7.56
CA THR A 208 -16.89 -12.43 7.29
C THR A 208 -15.97 -11.91 8.39
N ILE A 209 -14.77 -12.50 8.48
CA ILE A 209 -13.73 -11.99 9.37
C ILE A 209 -13.28 -10.57 8.98
N ALA A 210 -13.40 -10.22 7.70
CA ALA A 210 -13.05 -8.90 7.19
C ALA A 210 -14.03 -7.84 7.72
N ASP A 211 -15.33 -8.16 7.82
CA ASP A 211 -16.35 -7.27 8.40
C ASP A 211 -16.11 -7.02 9.88
N TYR A 212 -15.68 -8.05 10.62
CA TYR A 212 -15.27 -7.92 12.02
C TYR A 212 -14.14 -6.90 12.17
N TYR A 213 -13.08 -7.01 11.35
CA TYR A 213 -11.94 -6.09 11.45
C TYR A 213 -12.25 -4.69 10.91
N ALA A 214 -13.10 -4.58 9.89
CA ALA A 214 -13.58 -3.29 9.42
C ALA A 214 -14.35 -2.55 10.54
N THR A 215 -15.26 -3.25 11.22
CA THR A 215 -16.00 -2.74 12.39
C THR A 215 -15.05 -2.40 13.54
N ARG A 216 -14.09 -3.29 13.84
CA ARG A 216 -13.09 -3.05 14.89
C ARG A 216 -12.25 -1.80 14.61
N LEU A 217 -11.82 -1.58 13.37
CA LEU A 217 -11.03 -0.40 12.99
C LEU A 217 -11.87 0.88 13.05
N HIS A 218 -13.17 0.80 12.71
CA HIS A 218 -14.11 1.90 12.91
C HIS A 218 -14.23 2.30 14.39
N GLU A 219 -14.47 1.34 15.30
CA GLU A 219 -14.52 1.64 16.74
C GLU A 219 -13.16 2.10 17.30
N THR A 220 -12.07 1.57 16.74
CA THR A 220 -10.71 2.05 17.04
C THR A 220 -10.56 3.52 16.66
N ALA A 221 -11.07 3.93 15.49
CA ALA A 221 -11.05 5.32 15.03
C ALA A 221 -11.80 6.24 16.01
N HIS A 222 -13.00 5.85 16.47
CA HIS A 222 -13.72 6.58 17.51
C HIS A 222 -12.93 6.69 18.80
N SER A 223 -12.31 5.60 19.25
CA SER A 223 -11.53 5.60 20.48
C SER A 223 -10.46 6.69 20.46
N THR A 224 -9.80 6.95 19.34
CA THR A 224 -8.77 8.02 19.23
C THR A 224 -9.28 9.41 19.62
N GLY A 225 -10.60 9.66 19.63
CA GLY A 225 -11.19 10.94 19.98
C GLY A 225 -11.14 11.31 21.46
N ALA A 226 -10.83 10.38 22.37
CA ALA A 226 -10.78 10.71 23.81
C ALA A 226 -9.77 11.80 24.17
N GLU A 227 -9.99 12.45 25.32
CA GLU A 227 -9.20 13.58 25.82
C GLU A 227 -7.69 13.29 25.87
N LYS A 228 -7.31 12.09 26.31
CA LYS A 228 -5.90 11.67 26.42
C LYS A 228 -5.24 11.30 25.08
N ARG A 229 -5.97 11.41 23.96
CA ARG A 229 -5.52 11.02 22.60
C ARG A 229 -5.62 12.21 21.65
N LEU A 230 -6.49 12.17 20.64
CA LEU A 230 -6.68 13.27 19.67
C LEU A 230 -7.68 14.32 20.15
N ASN A 231 -8.31 14.12 21.31
CA ASN A 231 -9.16 15.10 22.00
C ASN A 231 -10.20 15.76 21.06
N ARG A 232 -10.96 14.93 20.35
CA ARG A 232 -12.10 15.37 19.53
C ARG A 232 -13.35 15.43 20.40
N ASP A 233 -14.29 16.29 20.01
CA ASP A 233 -15.57 16.36 20.69
C ASP A 233 -16.43 15.13 20.34
N LEU A 234 -16.63 14.25 21.33
CA LEU A 234 -17.47 13.05 21.24
C LEU A 234 -18.79 13.20 22.02
N SER A 235 -19.18 14.42 22.38
CA SER A 235 -20.39 14.69 23.19
C SER A 235 -21.69 14.71 22.36
N GLY A 236 -21.57 14.68 21.03
CA GLY A 236 -22.68 14.63 20.09
C GLY A 236 -23.64 13.48 20.38
N ARG A 237 -24.94 13.75 20.34
CA ARG A 237 -25.98 12.71 20.52
C ARG A 237 -26.31 12.06 19.19
N PHE A 238 -26.69 10.79 19.21
CA PHE A 238 -27.17 10.09 18.02
C PHE A 238 -28.21 10.93 17.25
N GLY A 239 -28.00 11.11 15.95
CA GLY A 239 -28.84 11.94 15.06
C GLY A 239 -28.52 13.44 15.05
N SER A 240 -27.57 13.93 15.85
CA SER A 240 -27.08 15.31 15.77
C SER A 240 -26.07 15.51 14.63
N ALA A 241 -25.84 16.75 14.22
CA ALA A 241 -24.83 17.09 13.22
C ALA A 241 -23.42 16.75 13.72
N GLU A 242 -23.13 17.04 14.98
CA GLU A 242 -21.85 16.76 15.63
C GLU A 242 -21.55 15.25 15.64
N TYR A 243 -22.57 14.43 15.92
CA TYR A 243 -22.47 12.98 15.85
C TYR A 243 -22.21 12.49 14.42
N ALA A 244 -22.97 13.00 13.45
CA ALA A 244 -22.78 12.66 12.04
C ALA A 244 -21.39 13.03 11.51
N GLU A 245 -20.82 14.15 11.98
CA GLU A 245 -19.44 14.52 11.67
C GLU A 245 -18.41 13.54 12.21
N GLU A 246 -18.58 13.06 13.44
CA GLU A 246 -17.65 12.09 14.04
C GLU A 246 -17.76 10.70 13.38
N GLU A 247 -18.96 10.26 13.03
CA GLU A 247 -19.16 9.07 12.19
C GLU A 247 -18.45 9.23 10.84
N LEU A 248 -18.60 10.39 10.18
CA LEU A 248 -17.92 10.67 8.91
C LEU A 248 -16.39 10.58 9.05
N ARG A 249 -15.83 11.09 10.15
CA ARG A 249 -14.39 10.98 10.46
C ARG A 249 -13.98 9.53 10.65
N ALA A 250 -14.70 8.77 11.47
CA ALA A 250 -14.39 7.38 11.80
C ALA A 250 -14.45 6.46 10.57
N GLU A 251 -15.44 6.66 9.70
CA GLU A 251 -15.61 5.85 8.49
C GLU A 251 -14.53 6.11 7.43
N ILE A 252 -14.18 7.38 7.21
CA ILE A 252 -13.08 7.71 6.30
C ILE A 252 -11.76 7.20 6.90
N ALA A 253 -11.56 7.31 8.21
CA ALA A 253 -10.34 6.86 8.87
C ALA A 253 -10.17 5.34 8.80
N SER A 254 -11.23 4.58 9.10
CA SER A 254 -11.24 3.12 9.02
C SER A 254 -10.95 2.68 7.59
N SER A 255 -11.50 3.37 6.58
CA SER A 255 -11.27 3.07 5.17
C SER A 255 -9.85 3.37 4.70
N ILE A 256 -9.24 4.45 5.21
CA ILE A 256 -7.81 4.74 4.98
C ILE A 256 -6.93 3.67 5.63
N LEU A 257 -7.23 3.28 6.88
CA LEU A 257 -6.49 2.23 7.58
C LEU A 257 -6.60 0.88 6.85
N PHE A 258 -7.79 0.55 6.37
CA PHE A 258 -8.05 -0.66 5.61
C PHE A 258 -7.18 -0.74 4.35
N ALA A 259 -7.12 0.37 3.60
CA ALA A 259 -6.30 0.50 2.41
C ALA A 259 -4.79 0.45 2.72
N ASP A 260 -4.35 1.20 3.73
CA ASP A 260 -2.93 1.28 4.11
C ASP A 260 -2.40 -0.06 4.63
N LEU A 261 -3.24 -0.83 5.31
CA LEU A 261 -2.92 -2.18 5.78
C LEU A 261 -3.06 -3.24 4.68
N HIS A 262 -3.56 -2.89 3.49
CA HIS A 262 -3.79 -3.83 2.37
C HIS A 262 -4.68 -5.01 2.82
N MET A 263 -5.79 -4.69 3.46
CA MET A 263 -6.78 -5.66 3.91
C MET A 263 -7.47 -6.38 2.74
N PRO A 264 -7.96 -7.62 2.92
CA PRO A 264 -8.73 -8.33 1.90
C PRO A 264 -10.00 -7.54 1.53
N THR A 265 -10.26 -7.35 0.24
CA THR A 265 -11.34 -6.50 -0.30
C THR A 265 -12.73 -7.11 -0.23
N GLU A 266 -12.87 -8.29 0.39
CA GLU A 266 -14.15 -8.99 0.56
C GLU A 266 -15.01 -8.42 1.70
N ALA A 267 -14.47 -7.51 2.51
CA ALA A 267 -15.26 -6.83 3.54
C ALA A 267 -16.42 -6.07 2.91
N LYS A 268 -17.61 -6.23 3.47
CA LYS A 268 -18.71 -5.30 3.31
C LYS A 268 -18.84 -4.58 4.65
N LEU A 269 -18.49 -3.29 4.68
CA LEU A 269 -18.89 -2.48 5.83
C LEU A 269 -20.43 -2.49 5.85
N LEU A 270 -20.95 -2.94 6.99
CA LEU A 270 -22.31 -3.46 7.20
C LEU A 270 -23.41 -2.51 6.69
N ASP A 271 -24.60 -3.05 6.42
CA ASP A 271 -25.83 -2.32 6.07
C ASP A 271 -26.22 -1.16 7.03
N ASN A 272 -25.53 -0.99 8.16
CA ASN A 272 -25.73 0.05 9.17
C ASN A 272 -25.40 1.47 8.68
N HIS A 273 -24.54 1.65 7.68
CA HIS A 273 -24.17 2.98 7.18
C HIS A 273 -25.34 3.75 6.54
N LYS A 274 -26.37 3.04 6.07
CA LYS A 274 -27.59 3.65 5.50
C LYS A 274 -28.26 4.63 6.45
N ALA A 275 -28.16 4.39 7.76
CA ALA A 275 -28.72 5.27 8.78
C ALA A 275 -28.07 6.67 8.81
N TYR A 276 -26.79 6.77 8.41
CA TYR A 276 -26.01 8.01 8.49
C TYR A 276 -25.96 8.78 7.17
N ILE A 277 -26.19 8.13 6.03
CA ILE A 277 -26.13 8.76 4.70
C ILE A 277 -26.97 10.04 4.64
N GLN A 278 -28.19 10.03 5.15
CA GLN A 278 -29.06 11.22 5.12
C GLN A 278 -28.50 12.36 5.97
N SER A 279 -28.02 12.06 7.17
CA SER A 279 -27.36 13.05 8.04
C SER A 279 -26.10 13.62 7.40
N TRP A 280 -25.29 12.78 6.72
CA TRP A 280 -24.11 13.24 5.98
C TRP A 280 -24.47 14.13 4.80
N ILE A 281 -25.48 13.76 3.99
CA ILE A 281 -25.96 14.61 2.90
C ILE A 281 -26.38 15.98 3.43
N GLU A 282 -27.10 16.02 4.55
CA GLU A 282 -27.57 17.26 5.16
C GLU A 282 -26.40 18.16 5.61
N ILE A 283 -25.49 17.65 6.43
CA ILE A 283 -24.35 18.45 6.93
C ILE A 283 -23.44 18.91 5.78
N LEU A 284 -23.23 18.07 4.76
CA LEU A 284 -22.37 18.41 3.61
C LEU A 284 -23.03 19.38 2.64
N LYS A 285 -24.36 19.34 2.47
CA LYS A 285 -25.10 20.36 1.72
C LYS A 285 -25.03 21.71 2.41
N ASN A 286 -25.11 21.72 3.74
CA ASN A 286 -25.03 22.94 4.55
C ASN A 286 -23.62 23.55 4.53
N ASP A 287 -22.58 22.78 4.87
CA ASP A 287 -21.19 23.24 4.79
C ASP A 287 -20.24 22.16 4.23
N PRO A 288 -19.87 22.23 2.94
CA PRO A 288 -18.91 21.31 2.34
C PRO A 288 -17.52 21.30 3.01
N LYS A 289 -17.16 22.30 3.81
CA LYS A 289 -15.88 22.29 4.54
C LYS A 289 -15.81 21.19 5.57
N ILE A 290 -16.96 20.76 6.10
CA ILE A 290 -17.05 19.64 7.04
C ILE A 290 -16.38 18.41 6.43
N LEU A 291 -16.59 18.15 5.14
CA LEU A 291 -15.92 17.05 4.44
C LEU A 291 -14.39 17.17 4.49
N PHE A 292 -13.85 18.33 4.15
CA PHE A 292 -12.39 18.53 4.10
C PHE A 292 -11.76 18.43 5.48
N GLN A 293 -12.46 18.92 6.50
CA GLN A 293 -12.03 18.80 7.89
C GLN A 293 -12.10 17.34 8.35
N ALA A 294 -13.19 16.63 8.04
CA ALA A 294 -13.34 15.22 8.35
C ALA A 294 -12.24 14.36 7.70
N ILE A 295 -11.92 14.60 6.43
CA ILE A 295 -10.82 13.91 5.73
C ILE A 295 -9.46 14.21 6.37
N LYS A 296 -9.21 15.47 6.74
CA LYS A 296 -7.97 15.86 7.41
C LYS A 296 -7.84 15.17 8.77
N ASP A 297 -8.93 15.09 9.53
CA ASP A 297 -8.94 14.41 10.81
C ASP A 297 -8.83 12.90 10.63
N ALA A 298 -9.45 12.32 9.59
CA ALA A 298 -9.33 10.90 9.26
C ALA A 298 -7.88 10.47 8.95
N GLU A 299 -7.12 11.27 8.20
CA GLU A 299 -5.68 11.02 8.00
C GLU A 299 -4.90 11.08 9.32
N LYS A 300 -5.21 12.04 10.21
CA LYS A 300 -4.58 12.08 11.54
C LYS A 300 -4.95 10.88 12.41
N ILE A 301 -6.20 10.42 12.35
CA ILE A 301 -6.66 9.23 13.06
C ILE A 301 -5.87 8.01 12.55
N SER A 302 -5.79 7.84 11.23
CA SER A 302 -5.05 6.73 10.63
C SER A 302 -3.56 6.77 11.00
N ASP A 303 -2.91 7.94 10.90
CA ASP A 303 -1.52 8.13 11.29
C ASP A 303 -1.32 7.79 12.77
N TYR A 304 -2.17 8.32 13.64
CA TYR A 304 -2.11 8.06 15.08
C TYR A 304 -2.23 6.56 15.38
N VAL A 305 -3.24 5.87 14.83
CA VAL A 305 -3.44 4.42 15.05
C VAL A 305 -2.23 3.62 14.56
N GLN A 306 -1.69 3.94 13.39
CA GLN A 306 -0.48 3.29 12.86
C GLN A 306 0.75 3.52 13.75
N GLU A 307 0.87 4.68 14.39
CA GLU A 307 1.93 4.99 15.37
C GLU A 307 1.78 4.20 16.68
N GLN A 308 0.57 3.72 17.01
CA GLN A 308 0.34 2.90 18.21
C GLN A 308 0.69 1.42 18.02
N ALA A 309 0.98 0.99 16.79
CA ALA A 309 1.39 -0.39 16.48
C ALA A 309 2.72 -0.45 15.70
N PRO A 310 3.81 0.15 16.21
CA PRO A 310 5.07 0.26 15.47
C PRO A 310 5.71 -1.09 15.15
N ILE A 311 5.56 -2.11 16.02
CA ILE A 311 6.20 -3.42 15.81
C ILE A 311 5.46 -4.18 14.71
N ALA A 312 4.13 -4.32 14.83
CA ALA A 312 3.31 -4.99 13.83
C ALA A 312 3.39 -4.27 12.47
N ARG A 313 3.38 -2.93 12.46
CA ARG A 313 3.56 -2.14 11.23
C ARG A 313 4.89 -2.46 10.54
N GLU A 314 5.97 -2.58 11.30
CA GLU A 314 7.27 -2.93 10.75
C GLU A 314 7.29 -4.38 10.23
N LYS A 315 6.67 -5.33 10.93
CA LYS A 315 6.53 -6.71 10.43
C LYS A 315 5.79 -6.77 9.10
N ILE A 316 4.63 -6.14 9.00
CA ILE A 316 3.84 -6.06 7.75
C ILE A 316 4.68 -5.47 6.61
N ARG A 317 5.49 -4.44 6.91
CA ARG A 317 6.39 -3.83 5.93
C ARG A 317 7.49 -4.79 5.47
N GLN A 318 8.06 -5.58 6.39
CA GLN A 318 9.11 -6.54 6.08
C GLN A 318 8.59 -7.74 5.29
N GLU A 319 7.43 -8.28 5.64
CA GLU A 319 6.73 -9.33 4.88
C GLU A 319 6.55 -8.88 3.42
N LYS A 320 6.03 -7.67 3.24
CA LYS A 320 5.87 -7.06 1.92
C LYS A 320 7.19 -6.95 1.17
N LEU A 321 8.25 -6.43 1.79
CA LEU A 321 9.57 -6.32 1.13
C LEU A 321 10.15 -7.68 0.73
N GLN A 322 9.95 -8.71 1.54
CA GLN A 322 10.42 -10.06 1.23
C GLN A 322 9.71 -10.63 0.00
N GLU A 323 8.38 -10.51 -0.08
CA GLU A 323 7.62 -10.94 -1.26
C GLU A 323 8.01 -10.17 -2.52
N GLU A 324 8.22 -8.87 -2.39
CA GLU A 324 8.65 -8.00 -3.48
C GLU A 324 10.00 -8.43 -4.06
N ASN A 325 10.97 -8.71 -3.18
CA ASN A 325 12.29 -9.18 -3.59
C ASN A 325 12.22 -10.57 -4.22
N GLN A 326 11.37 -11.47 -3.72
CA GLN A 326 11.17 -12.80 -4.32
C GLN A 326 10.56 -12.72 -5.73
N GLN A 327 9.60 -11.82 -5.96
CA GLN A 327 8.99 -11.59 -7.28
C GLN A 327 9.99 -11.02 -8.29
N ASP A 328 10.79 -10.03 -7.89
CA ASP A 328 11.81 -9.44 -8.78
C ASP A 328 12.89 -10.46 -9.14
N HIS A 329 13.28 -11.34 -8.20
CA HIS A 329 14.23 -12.42 -8.47
C HIS A 329 13.66 -13.48 -9.41
N SER A 330 12.39 -13.88 -9.22
CA SER A 330 11.70 -14.82 -10.11
C SER A 330 11.57 -14.26 -11.53
N LYS A 331 11.26 -12.96 -11.67
CA LYS A 331 11.18 -12.28 -12.96
C LYS A 331 12.55 -12.17 -13.65
N TYR A 332 13.61 -11.84 -12.90
CA TYR A 332 14.98 -11.82 -13.42
C TYR A 332 15.41 -13.19 -13.96
N ILE A 333 15.09 -14.27 -13.24
CA ILE A 333 15.36 -15.64 -13.70
C ILE A 333 14.55 -15.97 -14.96
N GLN A 334 13.26 -15.62 -15.02
CA GLN A 334 12.42 -15.83 -16.20
C GLN A 334 12.87 -15.05 -17.44
N GLU A 335 13.33 -13.80 -17.27
CA GLU A 335 13.91 -13.00 -18.35
C GLU A 335 15.25 -13.59 -18.84
N LYS A 336 16.06 -14.13 -17.93
CA LYS A 336 17.32 -14.81 -18.29
C LYS A 336 17.14 -16.17 -18.94
N ILE A 337 16.09 -16.91 -18.61
CA ILE A 337 15.71 -18.17 -19.27
C ILE A 337 15.20 -17.93 -20.70
N LYS A 338 14.64 -16.73 -20.98
CA LYS A 338 14.21 -16.33 -22.34
C LYS A 338 15.34 -15.87 -23.26
N ASP A 339 16.51 -15.50 -22.72
CA ASP A 339 17.72 -15.31 -23.52
C ASP A 339 18.28 -16.71 -23.86
N ASP A 340 18.51 -17.00 -25.16
CA ASP A 340 19.11 -18.25 -25.68
C ASP A 340 20.44 -18.68 -25.00
N PHE A 341 21.00 -17.83 -24.15
CA PHE A 341 22.22 -18.04 -23.37
C PHE A 341 22.16 -19.22 -22.39
N LEU A 342 20.98 -19.60 -21.89
CA LEU A 342 20.84 -20.74 -20.98
C LEU A 342 20.62 -22.08 -21.69
N ASN A 343 20.02 -22.09 -22.88
CA ASN A 343 19.77 -23.33 -23.63
C ASN A 343 21.08 -23.98 -24.12
N GLU A 344 22.08 -23.18 -24.51
CA GLU A 344 23.40 -23.70 -24.94
C GLU A 344 24.23 -24.29 -23.78
N ARG A 345 24.10 -23.73 -22.57
CA ARG A 345 24.89 -24.17 -21.40
C ARG A 345 24.28 -25.33 -20.64
N VAL A 346 22.96 -25.50 -20.70
CA VAL A 346 22.29 -26.66 -20.07
C VAL A 346 22.63 -27.96 -20.82
N SER A 347 22.85 -27.91 -22.14
CA SER A 347 23.32 -29.09 -22.91
C SER A 347 24.78 -29.49 -22.63
N GLU A 348 25.60 -28.57 -22.13
CA GLU A 348 27.00 -28.86 -21.75
C GLU A 348 27.15 -29.33 -20.29
N MET A 349 26.11 -29.20 -19.47
CA MET A 349 26.16 -29.49 -18.04
C MET A 349 25.65 -30.89 -17.65
N GLU A 350 25.34 -31.75 -18.61
CA GLU A 350 25.30 -33.19 -18.35
C GLU A 350 26.72 -33.71 -18.18
N TYR A 351 26.94 -34.46 -17.09
CA TYR A 351 28.20 -35.03 -16.60
C TYR A 351 29.11 -34.12 -15.76
N ARG A 352 28.82 -34.06 -14.44
CA ARG A 352 29.81 -34.25 -13.35
C ARG A 352 29.11 -34.53 -12.01
N CYS A 353 29.69 -35.46 -11.27
CA CYS A 353 29.13 -36.24 -10.17
C CYS A 353 28.70 -35.40 -8.94
N LEU A 354 27.44 -35.57 -8.48
CA LEU A 354 26.86 -34.89 -7.31
C LEU A 354 27.36 -35.45 -5.96
N ASP A 355 27.74 -36.72 -5.91
CA ASP A 355 28.08 -37.40 -4.65
C ASP A 355 29.44 -36.96 -4.09
N GLU A 356 30.45 -36.76 -4.96
CA GLU A 356 31.77 -36.28 -4.57
C GLU A 356 31.74 -34.85 -3.98
N HIS A 357 30.71 -34.07 -4.31
CA HIS A 357 30.56 -32.69 -3.84
C HIS A 357 29.97 -32.62 -2.43
N GLN A 358 29.03 -33.53 -2.09
CA GLN A 358 28.41 -33.56 -0.77
C GLN A 358 29.39 -34.04 0.31
N ASP A 359 30.26 -34.99 -0.01
CA ASP A 359 31.32 -35.46 0.88
C ASP A 359 32.36 -34.36 1.15
N TRP A 360 32.73 -33.58 0.12
CA TRP A 360 33.62 -32.44 0.27
C TRP A 360 33.05 -31.35 1.21
N ILE A 361 31.74 -31.07 1.14
CA ILE A 361 31.08 -30.10 2.03
C ILE A 361 31.13 -30.57 3.49
N ASN A 362 30.88 -31.86 3.73
CA ASN A 362 30.90 -32.44 5.07
C ASN A 362 32.31 -32.34 5.69
N ASP A 363 33.35 -32.66 4.93
CA ASP A 363 34.76 -32.54 5.36
C ASP A 363 35.14 -31.10 5.75
N LYS A 364 34.64 -30.10 5.02
CA LYS A 364 34.89 -28.68 5.34
C LYS A 364 34.13 -28.23 6.59
N PHE A 365 32.93 -28.74 6.81
CA PHE A 365 32.15 -28.48 8.01
C PHE A 365 32.85 -28.99 9.28
N ASP A 366 33.47 -30.17 9.18
CA ASP A 366 34.22 -30.77 10.29
C ASP A 366 35.58 -30.09 10.54
N ALA A 367 36.23 -29.57 9.49
CA ALA A 367 37.41 -28.73 9.64
C ALA A 367 37.10 -27.38 10.32
N TYR A 368 35.98 -26.73 9.97
CA TYR A 368 35.54 -25.48 10.62
C TYR A 368 35.31 -25.65 12.13
N LYS A 369 34.70 -26.78 12.53
CA LYS A 369 34.49 -27.09 13.96
C LYS A 369 35.78 -27.30 14.74
N LYS A 370 36.87 -27.70 14.07
CA LYS A 370 38.17 -28.02 14.69
C LYS A 370 39.18 -26.87 14.69
N GLY A 371 38.94 -25.78 13.96
CA GLY A 371 39.88 -24.66 13.90
C GLY A 371 40.03 -23.96 15.26
N ASP A 372 41.25 -23.74 15.73
CA ASP A 372 41.54 -23.13 17.05
C ASP A 372 41.73 -21.59 16.98
N SER A 373 41.74 -20.99 15.78
CA SER A 373 41.87 -19.54 15.58
C SER A 373 40.70 -18.90 14.82
N GLU A 374 40.39 -17.63 15.12
CA GLU A 374 39.29 -16.86 14.51
C GLU A 374 39.51 -16.60 13.00
N GLU A 375 40.75 -16.42 12.56
CA GLU A 375 41.08 -16.19 11.14
C GLU A 375 40.86 -17.44 10.27
N GLU A 376 41.19 -18.64 10.79
CA GLU A 376 40.92 -19.91 10.11
C GLU A 376 39.41 -20.22 10.07
N LYS A 377 38.67 -19.88 11.13
CA LYS A 377 37.20 -20.00 11.13
C LYS A 377 36.56 -19.07 10.10
N SER A 378 37.05 -17.83 9.96
CA SER A 378 36.50 -16.87 9.00
C SER A 378 36.71 -17.29 7.54
N ALA A 379 37.92 -17.74 7.17
CA ALA A 379 38.21 -18.22 5.81
C ALA A 379 37.41 -19.50 5.46
N THR A 380 37.23 -20.39 6.44
CA THR A 380 36.45 -21.62 6.26
C THR A 380 34.95 -21.32 6.23
N TYR A 381 34.47 -20.30 6.95
CA TYR A 381 33.08 -19.83 6.94
C TYR A 381 32.68 -19.20 5.60
N GLU A 382 33.53 -18.37 4.99
CA GLU A 382 33.26 -17.82 3.65
C GLU A 382 33.20 -18.93 2.59
N THR A 383 34.12 -19.90 2.66
CA THR A 383 34.11 -21.07 1.77
C THR A 383 32.86 -21.96 1.98
N LEU A 384 32.41 -22.12 3.22
CA LEU A 384 31.18 -22.84 3.56
C LEU A 384 29.91 -22.10 3.13
N ARG A 385 29.88 -20.78 3.31
CA ARG A 385 28.80 -19.92 2.84
C ARG A 385 28.65 -20.03 1.32
N ASP A 386 29.74 -19.96 0.58
CA ASP A 386 29.69 -20.08 -0.88
C ASP A 386 29.29 -21.49 -1.32
N ALA A 387 29.76 -22.53 -0.62
CA ALA A 387 29.31 -23.91 -0.87
C ALA A 387 27.83 -24.15 -0.54
N ILE A 388 27.30 -23.54 0.52
CA ILE A 388 25.87 -23.57 0.88
C ILE A 388 25.03 -22.81 -0.14
N LEU A 389 25.51 -21.67 -0.64
CA LEU A 389 24.84 -20.90 -1.69
C LEU A 389 24.83 -21.66 -3.03
N ILE A 390 25.93 -22.35 -3.36
CA ILE A 390 26.02 -23.23 -4.53
C ILE A 390 25.08 -24.44 -4.37
N ASN A 391 25.04 -25.08 -3.20
CA ASN A 391 24.13 -26.21 -2.92
C ASN A 391 22.66 -25.77 -2.83
N ALA A 392 22.36 -24.56 -2.35
CA ALA A 392 21.03 -23.95 -2.45
C ALA A 392 20.66 -23.69 -3.92
N GLY A 393 21.62 -23.29 -4.76
CA GLY A 393 21.46 -23.21 -6.21
C GLY A 393 21.19 -24.57 -6.85
N PHE A 394 21.90 -25.63 -6.46
CA PHE A 394 21.67 -27.00 -6.94
C PHE A 394 20.36 -27.60 -6.44
N ARG A 395 19.95 -27.34 -5.19
CA ARG A 395 18.63 -27.69 -4.67
C ARG A 395 17.52 -26.93 -5.36
N LEU A 396 17.71 -25.64 -5.67
CA LEU A 396 16.79 -24.88 -6.51
C LEU A 396 16.67 -25.48 -7.92
N ILE A 397 17.73 -26.05 -8.47
CA ILE A 397 17.68 -26.76 -9.76
C ILE A 397 16.97 -28.12 -9.63
N HIS A 398 17.23 -28.86 -8.56
CA HIS A 398 16.68 -30.20 -8.31
C HIS A 398 15.20 -30.19 -7.85
N GLU A 399 14.80 -29.23 -7.02
CA GLU A 399 13.40 -29.03 -6.58
C GLU A 399 12.50 -28.52 -7.70
N ASN A 400 13.08 -28.05 -8.82
CA ASN A 400 12.36 -27.62 -10.02
C ASN A 400 12.39 -28.65 -11.17
N GLN A 401 12.86 -29.89 -10.94
CA GLN A 401 12.75 -30.96 -11.95
C GLN A 401 11.29 -31.33 -12.30
N GLU A 402 10.34 -31.16 -11.38
CA GLU A 402 8.90 -31.39 -11.68
C GLU A 402 8.25 -30.25 -12.48
N VAL A 403 8.80 -29.04 -12.41
CA VAL A 403 8.30 -27.91 -13.22
C VAL A 403 8.82 -28.00 -14.65
N LEU A 404 10.04 -28.54 -14.84
CA LEU A 404 10.64 -28.79 -16.15
C LEU A 404 10.09 -30.03 -16.87
N SER A 405 9.40 -30.94 -16.18
CA SER A 405 8.83 -32.17 -16.76
C SER A 405 7.37 -32.03 -17.25
N SER A 406 6.75 -30.85 -17.11
CA SER A 406 5.31 -30.66 -17.36
C SER A 406 4.92 -30.18 -18.76
N ASP A 407 5.87 -29.91 -19.67
CA ASP A 407 5.61 -29.57 -21.08
C ASP A 407 5.98 -30.72 -22.04
N ALA A 408 5.14 -31.75 -22.04
CA ALA A 408 5.29 -32.95 -22.89
C ALA A 408 5.09 -32.70 -24.40
N SER A 409 4.94 -31.46 -24.86
CA SER A 409 4.81 -31.14 -26.29
C SER A 409 6.11 -30.65 -26.96
N ILE A 410 7.19 -30.44 -26.21
CA ILE A 410 8.45 -29.91 -26.77
C ILE A 410 9.49 -31.02 -27.02
N MET A 411 9.36 -32.20 -26.41
CA MET A 411 10.30 -33.32 -26.65
C MET A 411 10.01 -34.14 -27.92
N ASN A 412 8.88 -33.95 -28.61
CA ASN A 412 8.46 -34.86 -29.69
C ASN A 412 9.03 -34.57 -31.08
N GLU A 413 9.83 -33.51 -31.26
CA GLU A 413 10.61 -33.29 -32.50
C GLU A 413 12.09 -33.70 -32.36
N GLY A 414 12.56 -34.03 -31.15
CA GLY A 414 13.92 -34.51 -30.90
C GLY A 414 14.09 -36.03 -30.87
N ILE A 415 13.01 -36.78 -30.61
CA ILE A 415 13.03 -38.24 -30.36
C ILE A 415 12.56 -39.03 -31.60
N VAL A 416 13.07 -38.67 -32.79
CA VAL A 416 13.01 -39.53 -33.99
C VAL A 416 14.42 -39.78 -34.57
N GLY A 417 15.45 -39.13 -34.00
CA GLY A 417 16.83 -39.23 -34.50
C GLY A 417 17.73 -40.28 -33.84
N MET A 418 17.30 -40.93 -32.76
CA MET A 418 18.18 -41.83 -32.00
C MET A 418 17.42 -43.12 -31.65
N GLY A 419 17.52 -44.10 -32.54
CA GLY A 419 16.89 -45.40 -32.38
C GLY A 419 17.41 -46.13 -31.14
N PHE A 420 16.53 -46.30 -30.16
CA PHE A 420 16.64 -47.32 -29.12
C PHE A 420 15.26 -47.94 -28.91
N GLU A 421 15.23 -49.25 -29.07
CA GLU A 421 14.07 -50.13 -28.88
C GLU A 421 13.74 -50.29 -27.39
N ASP A 422 12.48 -50.64 -27.14
CA ASP A 422 11.90 -51.13 -25.89
C ASP A 422 12.87 -52.00 -25.06
N GLU A 423 13.16 -51.57 -23.84
CA GLU A 423 13.24 -52.49 -22.70
C GLU A 423 12.56 -51.83 -21.50
N GLY A 424 11.33 -52.26 -21.23
CA GLY A 424 10.51 -51.72 -20.17
C GLY A 424 11.01 -52.03 -18.77
N ILE A 425 10.54 -51.24 -17.80
CA ILE A 425 10.15 -51.67 -16.45
C ILE A 425 9.17 -50.60 -15.92
N SER A 426 8.17 -51.09 -15.18
CA SER A 426 6.93 -50.41 -14.81
C SER A 426 6.99 -49.68 -13.46
N PHE A 427 6.21 -48.59 -13.40
CA PHE A 427 5.64 -47.81 -12.29
C PHE A 427 6.57 -47.26 -11.19
#